data_AF-A0A0F8UTN8-F1
#
_entry.id   AF-A0A0F8UTN8-F1
#
_cell.length_a   1.000
_cell.length_b   1.000
_cell.length_c   1.000
_cell.angle_alpha   90.00
_cell.angle_beta   90.00
_cell.angle_gamma   90.00
#
_symmetry.space_group_name_H-M   'P 1'
#
loop_
_entity.id
_entity.type
_entity.pdbx_description
1 polymer ?
#
loop_
_entity_poly.entity_id
_entity_poly.type
_entity_poly.pdbx_seq_one_letter_code
_entity_poly.pdbx_strand_id
1 'polypeptide(L)'
;MSGFSVRRPWSFRSLSSSSPPTQPHPPVCRRQDAAAHYLTRTKLQAFLAQRFPRHPRLDFHIRLYEDVWSFDAPEEVTEAELE
;
A
#
# COMPACT_ATOMS: atom_id res chain seq x y z
N MET A 1 -64.88 23.29 -23.41
CA MET A 1 -64.76 24.57 -22.67
C MET A 1 -64.45 24.26 -21.22
N SER A 2 -63.45 24.95 -20.66
CA SER A 2 -63.19 25.16 -19.23
C SER A 2 -62.79 23.91 -18.43
N GLY A 3 -61.53 23.77 -17.99
CA GLY A 3 -60.90 24.49 -16.87
C GLY A 3 -60.67 23.44 -15.75
N PHE A 4 -59.67 23.45 -14.87
CA PHE A 4 -58.71 24.46 -14.45
C PHE A 4 -57.42 23.76 -14.04
N SER A 5 -56.29 24.35 -14.44
CA SER A 5 -54.94 23.97 -14.04
C SER A 5 -54.76 24.28 -12.55
N VAL A 6 -54.57 23.26 -11.70
CA VAL A 6 -54.26 23.44 -10.28
C VAL A 6 -52.81 23.89 -10.15
N ARG A 7 -52.58 25.20 -10.19
CA ARG A 7 -51.29 25.81 -9.83
C ARG A 7 -51.17 25.80 -8.30
N ARG A 8 -50.33 24.92 -7.77
CA ARG A 8 -49.83 25.05 -6.39
C ARG A 8 -48.78 26.17 -6.37
N PRO A 9 -48.94 27.24 -5.58
CA PRO A 9 -47.84 28.16 -5.34
C PRO A 9 -46.89 27.54 -4.32
N TRP A 10 -45.71 27.14 -4.75
CA TRP A 10 -44.60 26.89 -3.82
C TRP A 10 -43.98 28.23 -3.51
N SER A 11 -44.45 28.84 -2.42
CA SER A 11 -43.79 29.99 -1.82
C SER A 11 -42.44 29.54 -1.26
N PHE A 12 -41.37 29.72 -2.05
CA PHE A 12 -40.01 29.57 -1.56
C PHE A 12 -39.69 30.82 -0.71
N ARG A 13 -39.80 30.67 0.61
CA ARG A 13 -39.21 31.64 1.55
C ARG A 13 -37.69 31.57 1.35
N SER A 14 -37.09 32.64 0.82
CA SER A 14 -35.65 32.84 0.85
C SER A 14 -35.17 32.87 2.30
N LEU A 15 -34.61 31.74 2.75
CA LEU A 15 -33.86 31.66 3.99
C LEU A 15 -32.43 32.12 3.70
N SER A 16 -32.04 33.17 4.41
CA SER A 16 -30.74 33.83 4.37
C SER A 16 -29.58 32.83 4.33
N SER A 17 -28.68 33.04 3.37
CA SER A 17 -27.41 32.32 3.22
C SER A 17 -26.55 32.53 4.47
N SER A 18 -26.59 31.57 5.38
CA SER A 18 -25.55 31.41 6.41
C SER A 18 -24.52 30.45 5.86
N SER A 19 -23.32 30.95 5.59
CA SER A 19 -22.18 30.13 5.15
C SER A 19 -21.97 28.98 6.15
N PRO A 20 -21.80 27.72 5.69
CA PRO A 20 -21.47 26.65 6.60
C PRO A 20 -20.12 26.95 7.26
N PRO A 21 -19.93 26.66 8.56
CA PRO A 21 -18.62 26.76 9.18
C PRO A 21 -17.68 25.86 8.38
N THR A 22 -16.54 26.41 7.95
CA THR A 22 -15.49 25.68 7.23
C THR A 22 -15.01 24.54 8.12
N GLN A 23 -15.61 23.37 7.97
CA GLN A 23 -15.19 22.17 8.68
C GLN A 23 -13.80 21.84 8.14
N PRO A 24 -12.75 21.72 8.98
CA PRO A 24 -11.46 21.28 8.49
C PRO A 24 -11.68 19.90 7.87
N HIS A 25 -11.37 19.78 6.58
CA HIS A 25 -11.38 18.50 5.90
C HIS A 25 -10.53 17.52 6.74
N PRO A 26 -11.02 16.30 7.03
CA PRO A 26 -10.19 15.31 7.70
C PRO A 26 -8.91 15.13 6.89
N PRO A 27 -7.74 15.00 7.54
CA PRO A 27 -6.48 14.84 6.82
C PRO A 27 -6.66 13.67 5.86
N VAL A 28 -6.38 13.90 4.58
CA VAL A 28 -6.45 12.87 3.55
C VAL A 28 -5.56 11.73 4.02
N CYS A 29 -6.19 10.63 4.46
CA CYS A 29 -5.48 9.47 4.99
C CYS A 29 -4.65 8.92 3.83
N ARG A 30 -3.35 9.24 3.79
CA ARG A 30 -2.46 8.72 2.75
C ARG A 30 -2.38 7.21 2.92
N ARG A 31 -2.72 6.48 1.87
CA ARG A 31 -2.45 5.04 1.79
C ARG A 31 -0.95 4.83 2.02
N GLN A 32 -0.59 3.83 2.81
CA GLN A 32 0.79 3.45 3.01
C GLN A 32 1.38 3.03 1.66
N ASP A 33 2.52 3.62 1.29
CA ASP A 33 3.30 3.16 0.14
C ASP A 33 4.10 1.92 0.55
N ALA A 34 3.42 0.77 0.56
CA ALA A 34 3.99 -0.50 0.99
C ALA A 34 5.03 -1.04 -0.01
N ALA A 35 5.03 -0.57 -1.26
CA ALA A 35 5.93 -1.04 -2.32
C ALA A 35 7.41 -0.92 -1.90
N ALA A 36 7.76 0.19 -1.25
CA ALA A 36 9.11 0.43 -0.76
C ALA A 36 9.52 -0.50 0.40
N HIS A 37 8.57 -1.11 1.11
CA HIS A 37 8.83 -1.96 2.27
C HIS A 37 8.91 -3.45 1.96
N TYR A 38 8.44 -3.89 0.78
CA TYR A 38 8.58 -5.30 0.40
C TYR A 38 10.03 -5.69 0.12
N LEU A 39 10.32 -6.97 0.41
CA LEU A 39 11.56 -7.62 0.02
C LEU A 39 11.57 -7.78 -1.50
N THR A 40 12.64 -7.34 -2.14
CA THR A 40 12.88 -7.56 -3.57
C THR A 40 14.10 -8.46 -3.72
N ARG A 41 14.23 -9.14 -4.88
CA ARG A 41 15.42 -9.94 -5.20
C ARG A 41 16.71 -9.14 -4.96
N THR A 42 16.73 -7.88 -5.40
CA THR A 42 17.89 -6.99 -5.26
C THR A 42 18.21 -6.68 -3.81
N LYS A 43 17.19 -6.40 -2.98
CA LYS A 43 17.39 -6.15 -1.54
C LYS A 43 17.90 -7.40 -0.83
N LEU A 44 17.35 -8.57 -1.16
CA LEU A 44 17.79 -9.85 -0.61
C LEU A 44 19.25 -10.14 -1.01
N GLN A 45 19.62 -9.92 -2.28
CA GLN A 45 20.99 -10.10 -2.74
C GLN A 45 21.98 -9.16 -2.04
N ALA A 46 21.62 -7.88 -1.88
CA ALA A 46 22.45 -6.92 -1.15
C ALA A 46 22.65 -7.34 0.32
N PHE A 47 21.57 -7.81 0.97
CA PHE A 47 21.63 -8.32 2.34
C PHE A 47 22.55 -9.54 2.47
N LEU A 48 22.41 -10.53 1.57
CA LEU A 48 23.25 -11.71 1.55
C LEU A 48 24.73 -11.37 1.28
N ALA A 49 25.00 -10.43 0.36
CA ALA A 49 26.37 -9.98 0.09
C ALA A 49 27.01 -9.28 1.31
N GLN A 50 26.23 -8.51 2.08
CA GLN A 50 26.69 -7.89 3.32
C GLN A 50 26.96 -8.93 4.42
N ARG A 51 26.10 -9.96 4.51
CA ARG A 51 26.23 -11.01 5.52
C ARG A 51 27.39 -11.97 5.24
N PHE A 52 27.64 -12.26 3.96
CA PHE A 52 28.64 -13.23 3.50
C PHE A 52 29.67 -12.60 2.55
N PRO A 53 30.49 -11.64 3.02
CA PRO A 53 31.38 -10.85 2.18
C PRO A 53 32.55 -11.66 1.57
N ARG A 54 32.82 -12.85 2.10
CA ARG A 54 33.91 -13.74 1.66
C ARG A 54 33.43 -14.86 0.73
N HIS A 55 32.14 -14.93 0.42
CA HIS A 55 31.61 -16.02 -0.39
C HIS A 55 32.10 -15.89 -1.85
N PRO A 56 32.75 -16.92 -2.42
CA PRO A 56 33.37 -16.85 -3.74
C PRO A 56 32.35 -16.72 -4.88
N ARG A 57 31.05 -16.91 -4.61
CA ARG A 57 29.95 -16.68 -5.54
C ARG A 57 29.06 -15.57 -5.00
N LEU A 58 29.15 -14.37 -5.58
CA LEU A 58 28.23 -13.26 -5.29
C LEU A 58 26.83 -13.47 -5.92
N ASP A 59 26.64 -14.57 -6.65
CA ASP A 59 25.35 -15.04 -7.12
C ASP A 59 24.83 -16.13 -6.19
N PHE A 60 23.86 -15.77 -5.35
CA PHE A 60 23.20 -16.66 -4.38
C PHE A 60 22.05 -17.49 -5.00
N HIS A 61 21.93 -17.51 -6.34
CA HIS A 61 20.89 -18.21 -7.09
C HIS A 61 19.46 -17.99 -6.54
N ILE A 62 19.15 -16.74 -6.21
CA ILE A 62 17.87 -16.38 -5.59
C ILE A 62 16.70 -16.65 -6.56
N ARG A 63 15.75 -17.48 -6.13
CA ARG A 63 14.53 -17.85 -6.85
C ARG A 63 13.29 -17.50 -6.03
N LEU A 64 12.19 -17.19 -6.73
CA LEU A 64 10.87 -17.00 -6.15
C LEU A 64 9.94 -18.05 -6.74
N TYR A 65 9.33 -18.87 -5.89
CA TYR A 65 8.37 -19.90 -6.27
C TYR A 65 7.22 -19.92 -5.27
N GLU A 66 5.98 -19.77 -5.75
CA GLU A 66 4.78 -19.73 -4.88
C GLU A 66 4.92 -18.77 -3.69
N ASP A 67 5.41 -17.55 -3.93
CA ASP A 67 5.70 -16.53 -2.92
C ASP A 67 6.79 -16.86 -1.88
N VAL A 68 7.46 -18.01 -2.04
CA VAL A 68 8.60 -18.42 -1.22
C VAL A 68 9.92 -18.05 -1.91
N TRP A 69 10.76 -17.29 -1.21
CA TRP A 69 12.13 -17.01 -1.64
C TRP A 69 13.06 -18.14 -1.22
N SER A 70 13.84 -18.64 -2.19
CA SER A 70 14.87 -19.66 -1.97
C SER A 70 16.20 -19.15 -2.52
N PHE A 71 17.30 -19.54 -1.88
CA PHE A 71 18.66 -19.18 -2.27
C PHE A 71 19.63 -20.27 -1.78
N ASP A 72 20.78 -20.36 -2.43
CA ASP A 72 21.82 -21.29 -2.01
C ASP A 72 22.53 -20.73 -0.78
N ALA A 73 22.54 -21.50 0.30
CA ALA A 73 23.29 -21.14 1.50
C ALA A 73 24.79 -21.14 1.17
N PRO A 74 25.51 -20.05 1.50
CA PRO A 74 26.94 -19.94 1.24
C PRO A 74 27.80 -20.80 2.18
N GLU A 75 27.24 -21.22 3.31
CA GLU A 75 27.85 -22.09 4.30
C GLU A 75 26.92 -23.29 4.56
N GLU A 76 27.48 -24.42 4.96
CA GLU A 76 26.71 -25.60 5.35
C GLU A 76 25.94 -25.26 6.63
N VAL A 77 24.61 -25.21 6.54
CA VAL A 77 23.75 -24.99 7.69
C VAL A 77 23.76 -26.27 8.53
N THR A 78 24.21 -26.17 9.77
CA THR A 78 24.28 -27.32 10.67
C THR A 78 22.88 -27.66 11.21
N GLU A 79 22.65 -28.92 11.60
CA GLU A 79 21.34 -29.34 12.17
C GLU A 79 20.93 -28.52 13.40
N ALA A 80 21.89 -28.04 14.18
CA ALA A 80 21.65 -27.19 15.35
C ALA A 80 21.13 -25.78 15.00
N GLU A 81 21.29 -25.32 13.76
CA GLU A 81 20.77 -24.02 13.29
C GLU A 81 19.40 -24.15 12.61
N LEU A 82 18.92 -25.38 12.40
CA LEU A 82 17.62 -25.69 11.79
C LEU A 82 16.48 -25.84 12.82
N GLU A 83 16.81 -26.00 14.12
CA GLU A 83 15.85 -26.08 15.24
C GLU A 83 15.47 -24.69 15.79
#